data_AF-A0A0A1VLV0-F1
#
_entry.id   AF-A0A0A1VLV0-F1
#
_cell.length_a   1.000
_cell.length_b   1.000
_cell.length_c   1.000
_cell.angle_alpha   90.00
_cell.angle_beta   90.00
_cell.angle_gamma   90.00
#
_symmetry.space_group_name_H-M   'P 1'
#
loop_
_entity.id
_entity.type
_entity.pdbx_description
1 polymer ?
#
loop_
_entity_poly.entity_id
_entity_poly.type
_entity_poly.pdbx_seq_one_letter_code
_entity_poly.pdbx_strand_id
1 'polypeptide(L)'
;MRFEGRIARWNDERGFGFIEPAAGGDQVFVHIRAFAPVDRGADARPRMGERISFEIGSDDQGRKQARRVSRLDAIPVRVSERLPGVPERRGDAGGDRRGYSAPAGGSGRWLGLLVGWVVVGLIGWQAYQWWAAQGQRTAKPMVAAPSGVSGGSSSAHAVTFRCDGRRYCSQMTSCEEATYFLRNCPGVQMDGNGDGVPCEQQWCTRPLAP
;
A
#
# COMPACT_ATOMS: atom_id res chain seq x y z
N MET A 1 22.79 21.34 2.87
CA MET A 1 22.83 21.81 4.27
C MET A 1 21.98 20.88 5.10
N ARG A 2 22.40 20.57 6.33
CA ARG A 2 21.65 19.70 7.24
C ARG A 2 20.86 20.54 8.25
N PHE A 3 19.70 20.02 8.62
CA PHE A 3 18.78 20.58 9.59
C PHE A 3 18.49 19.53 10.63
N GLU A 4 18.18 19.98 11.84
CA GLU A 4 17.76 19.11 12.94
C GLU A 4 16.28 19.31 13.19
N GLY A 5 15.65 18.28 13.73
CA GLY A 5 14.24 18.30 14.08
C GLY A 5 13.81 17.03 14.76
N ARG A 6 12.50 16.91 14.97
CA ARG A 6 11.88 15.75 15.62
C ARG A 6 10.77 15.16 14.78
N ILE A 7 10.55 13.86 14.89
CA ILE A 7 9.39 13.21 14.28
C ILE A 7 8.12 13.71 14.97
N ALA A 8 7.33 14.52 14.28
CA ALA A 8 6.08 15.06 14.81
C ALA A 8 4.93 14.07 14.65
N ARG A 9 4.91 13.34 13.54
CA ARG A 9 3.91 12.32 13.20
C ARG A 9 4.54 11.20 12.40
N TRP A 10 4.14 9.96 12.65
CA TRP A 10 4.61 8.79 11.91
C TRP A 10 3.49 7.79 11.68
N ASN A 11 3.42 7.24 10.47
CA ASN A 11 2.55 6.13 10.11
C ASN A 11 3.42 4.94 9.70
N ASP A 12 3.43 3.92 10.55
CA ASP A 12 4.26 2.73 10.38
C ASP A 12 3.81 1.81 9.25
N GLU A 13 2.49 1.69 9.02
CA GLU A 13 1.92 0.84 7.98
C GLU A 13 2.29 1.33 6.59
N ARG A 14 2.28 2.65 6.40
CA ARG A 14 2.60 3.31 5.13
C ARG A 14 4.06 3.77 5.05
N GLY A 15 4.81 3.71 6.14
CA GLY A 15 6.24 4.02 6.20
C GLY A 15 6.59 5.48 5.91
N PHE A 16 5.76 6.43 6.35
CA PHE A 16 6.05 7.86 6.19
C PHE A 16 5.61 8.67 7.41
N GLY A 17 6.11 9.90 7.50
CA GLY A 17 5.76 10.82 8.56
C GLY A 17 6.10 12.26 8.23
N PHE A 18 6.07 13.09 9.26
CA PHE A 18 6.38 14.51 9.20
C PHE A 18 7.37 14.88 10.30
N ILE A 19 8.34 15.70 9.92
CA ILE A 19 9.37 16.23 10.80
C ILE A 19 9.03 17.68 11.11
N GLU A 20 9.11 18.03 12.38
CA GLU A 20 9.11 19.42 12.83
C GLU A 20 10.56 19.90 12.94
N PRO A 21 11.01 20.85 12.11
CA PRO A 21 12.36 21.38 12.19
C PRO A 21 12.59 22.14 13.50
N ALA A 22 13.76 21.97 14.12
CA ALA A 22 14.13 22.67 15.35
C ALA A 22 14.22 24.18 15.16
N ALA A 23 14.54 24.64 13.95
CA ALA A 23 14.53 26.06 13.57
C ALA A 23 13.11 26.65 13.41
N GLY A 24 12.06 25.83 13.57
CA GLY A 24 10.68 26.20 13.28
C GLY A 24 10.35 26.20 11.78
N GLY A 25 9.10 26.52 11.46
CA GLY A 25 8.59 26.58 10.09
C GLY A 25 7.73 25.38 9.69
N ASP A 26 7.58 25.18 8.38
CA ASP A 26 6.70 24.13 7.84
C ASP A 26 7.20 22.72 8.19
N GLN A 27 6.24 21.82 8.44
CA GLN A 27 6.54 20.40 8.58
C GLN A 27 7.13 19.84 7.27
N VAL A 28 8.19 19.05 7.41
CA VAL A 28 8.89 18.45 6.28
C VAL A 28 8.47 16.99 6.16
N PHE A 29 8.04 16.59 4.97
CA PHE A 29 7.65 15.21 4.71
C PHE A 29 8.86 14.27 4.77
N VAL A 30 8.72 13.09 5.39
CA VAL A 30 9.78 12.08 5.45
C VAL A 30 9.22 10.70 5.13
N HIS A 31 9.97 9.93 4.35
CA HIS A 31 9.66 8.54 4.04
C HIS A 31 10.69 7.60 4.69
N ILE A 32 10.31 6.36 5.03
CA ILE A 32 11.21 5.38 5.67
C ILE A 32 12.48 5.10 4.85
N ARG A 33 12.39 5.25 3.53
CA ARG A 33 13.54 5.12 2.61
C ARG A 33 14.57 6.24 2.75
N ALA A 34 14.20 7.39 3.31
CA ALA A 34 15.10 8.50 3.54
C ALA A 34 16.07 8.23 4.71
N PHE A 35 15.72 7.29 5.60
CA PHE A 35 16.60 6.81 6.66
C PHE A 35 17.70 5.91 6.09
N ALA A 36 18.88 5.93 6.73
CA ALA A 36 19.99 5.07 6.35
C ALA A 36 19.60 3.58 6.46
N PRO A 37 20.15 2.66 5.64
CA PRO A 37 19.81 1.24 5.70
C PRO A 37 19.99 0.61 7.09
N VAL A 38 20.98 1.10 7.86
CA VAL A 38 21.24 0.68 9.25
C VAL A 38 20.04 0.96 10.17
N ASP A 39 19.23 1.96 9.82
CA ASP A 39 18.11 2.49 10.61
C ASP A 39 16.73 2.00 10.10
N ARG A 40 16.68 1.00 9.19
CA ARG A 40 15.45 0.47 8.57
C ARG A 40 15.02 -0.91 9.07
N GLY A 41 15.68 -1.47 10.08
CA GLY A 41 15.30 -2.76 10.67
C GLY A 41 13.88 -2.77 11.23
N ALA A 42 13.28 -3.95 11.40
CA ALA A 42 11.92 -4.11 11.93
C ALA A 42 11.75 -3.44 13.31
N ASP A 43 12.79 -3.48 14.14
CA ASP A 43 12.84 -2.83 15.46
C ASP A 43 13.30 -1.38 15.42
N ALA A 44 13.71 -0.89 14.24
CA ALA A 44 14.21 0.46 14.00
C ALA A 44 13.15 1.32 13.31
N ARG A 45 11.89 1.28 13.76
CA ARG A 45 10.87 2.22 13.29
C ARG A 45 11.06 3.60 13.94
N PRO A 46 10.87 4.72 13.19
CA PRO A 46 10.94 6.05 13.78
C PRO A 46 9.90 6.23 14.89
N ARG A 47 10.33 6.74 16.04
CA ARG A 47 9.43 7.03 17.15
C ARG A 47 8.99 8.47 17.13
N MET A 48 7.76 8.72 17.59
CA MET A 48 7.25 10.06 17.84
C MET A 48 8.19 10.80 18.81
N GLY A 49 8.55 12.03 18.48
CA GLY A 49 9.48 12.86 19.26
C GLY A 49 10.96 12.52 19.10
N GLU A 50 11.34 11.50 18.33
CA GLU A 50 12.73 11.14 18.10
C GLU A 50 13.49 12.25 17.36
N ARG A 51 14.68 12.61 17.85
CA ARG A 51 15.52 13.63 17.19
C ARG A 51 16.30 13.04 16.04
N ILE A 52 16.28 13.78 14.94
CA ILE A 52 16.91 13.38 13.69
C ILE A 52 17.59 14.57 13.02
N SER A 53 18.68 14.29 12.30
CA SER A 53 19.30 15.21 11.36
C SER A 53 18.87 14.82 9.94
N PHE A 54 18.55 15.79 9.10
CA PHE A 54 18.08 15.57 7.74
C PHE A 54 18.48 16.69 6.79
N GLU A 55 18.40 16.45 5.49
CA GLU A 55 18.59 17.47 4.45
C GLU A 55 17.22 17.78 3.83
N ILE A 56 16.91 19.06 3.62
CA ILE A 56 15.67 19.48 2.94
C ILE A 56 15.94 19.49 1.43
N GLY A 57 15.13 18.75 0.68
CA GLY A 57 15.02 18.86 -0.78
C GLY A 57 13.57 19.05 -1.21
N SER A 58 13.34 19.23 -2.50
CA SER A 58 12.00 19.28 -3.09
C SER A 58 11.70 17.97 -3.85
N ASP A 59 10.44 17.53 -3.90
CA ASP A 59 9.99 16.47 -4.81
C ASP A 59 9.66 17.02 -6.20
N ASP A 60 9.26 16.13 -7.11
CA ASP A 60 8.86 16.49 -8.48
C ASP A 60 7.63 17.42 -8.52
N GLN A 61 6.94 17.58 -7.38
CA GLN A 61 5.78 18.43 -7.19
C GLN A 61 6.12 19.70 -6.37
N GLY A 62 7.40 19.95 -6.06
CA GLY A 62 7.86 21.13 -5.34
C GLY A 62 7.65 21.10 -3.81
N ARG A 63 7.21 19.99 -3.22
CA ARG A 63 6.98 19.87 -1.78
C ARG A 63 8.28 19.61 -1.03
N LYS A 64 8.43 20.21 0.15
CA LYS A 64 9.58 20.01 1.05
C LYS A 64 9.62 18.57 1.56
N GLN A 65 10.67 17.85 1.20
CA GLN A 65 10.94 16.49 1.63
C GLN A 65 12.30 16.34 2.28
N ALA A 66 12.36 15.55 3.34
CA ALA A 66 13.58 15.20 4.02
C ALA A 66 14.28 14.06 3.30
N ARG A 67 15.59 14.23 3.09
CA ARG A 67 16.50 13.27 2.48
C ARG A 67 17.67 13.02 3.42
N ARG A 68 18.33 11.87 3.27
CA ARG A 68 19.53 11.48 4.04
C ARG A 68 19.35 11.66 5.56
N VAL A 69 18.26 11.11 6.09
CA VAL A 69 17.91 11.20 7.51
C VAL A 69 18.84 10.32 8.33
N SER A 70 19.36 10.87 9.44
CA SER A 70 20.21 10.19 10.41
C SER A 70 19.62 10.37 11.81
N ARG A 71 19.53 9.29 12.59
CA ARG A 71 19.04 9.34 13.97
C ARG A 71 20.11 9.91 14.89
N LEU A 72 19.74 10.90 15.71
CA LEU A 72 20.63 11.46 16.72
C LEU A 72 20.52 10.70 18.05
N ASP A 73 19.36 10.07 18.31
CA ASP A 73 19.06 9.37 19.57
C ASP A 73 19.18 7.83 19.47
N ALA A 74 19.77 7.31 18.39
CA ALA A 74 20.11 5.91 18.32
C ALA A 74 21.25 5.65 19.31
N ILE A 75 20.92 5.37 20.57
CA ILE A 75 21.81 4.65 21.47
C ILE A 75 22.23 3.42 20.66
N PRO A 76 23.51 3.29 20.25
CA PRO A 76 23.94 2.05 19.69
C PRO A 76 23.76 1.06 20.81
N VAL A 77 22.74 0.20 20.73
CA VAL A 77 22.72 -1.03 21.51
C VAL A 77 23.88 -1.84 20.92
N ARG A 78 25.09 -1.49 21.34
CA ARG A 78 26.20 -2.41 21.34
C ARG A 78 25.76 -3.48 22.32
N VAL A 79 25.26 -4.57 21.79
CA VAL A 79 25.33 -5.84 22.50
C VAL A 79 26.82 -6.19 22.58
N SER A 80 27.54 -5.51 23.47
CA SER A 80 28.66 -6.07 24.24
C SER A 80 27.99 -6.93 25.33
N GLU A 81 28.41 -8.14 25.65
CA GLU A 81 29.72 -8.74 25.55
C GLU A 81 29.60 -10.22 25.25
N ARG A 82 30.43 -10.66 24.30
CA ARG A 82 30.88 -12.02 24.14
C ARG A 82 31.58 -12.44 25.44
N LEU A 83 30.95 -13.33 26.22
CA LEU A 83 31.61 -14.02 27.34
C LEU A 83 32.81 -14.84 26.83
N PRO A 84 33.95 -14.83 27.55
CA PRO A 84 35.12 -15.63 27.21
C PRO A 84 34.98 -17.05 27.77
N GLY A 85 35.21 -18.07 26.93
CA GLY A 85 35.45 -19.43 27.40
C GLY A 85 34.67 -20.52 26.67
N VAL A 86 35.08 -20.87 25.46
CA VAL A 86 34.90 -22.23 24.93
C VAL A 86 36.19 -22.61 24.18
N PRO A 87 36.84 -23.74 24.53
CA PRO A 87 38.07 -24.15 23.88
C PRO A 87 37.82 -24.75 22.49
N GLU A 88 38.81 -24.49 21.65
CA GLU A 88 39.10 -24.93 20.30
C GLU A 88 38.67 -26.38 19.97
N ARG A 89 37.86 -26.54 18.91
CA ARG A 89 37.87 -27.78 18.11
C ARG A 89 38.28 -27.45 16.67
N ARG A 90 39.53 -27.80 16.40
CA ARG A 90 40.15 -28.00 15.10
C ARG A 90 39.22 -28.88 14.24
N GLY A 91 38.84 -28.36 13.07
CA GLY A 91 38.04 -29.04 12.06
C GLY A 91 38.20 -28.31 10.73
N ASP A 92 39.22 -28.71 9.99
CA ASP A 92 39.39 -28.45 8.56
C ASP A 92 38.10 -28.66 7.77
N ALA A 93 37.71 -27.67 6.97
CA ALA A 93 37.21 -27.85 5.61
C ALA A 93 37.14 -26.48 4.93
N GLY A 94 37.78 -26.39 3.76
CA GLY A 94 37.95 -25.17 3.00
C GLY A 94 36.66 -24.58 2.43
N GLY A 95 36.77 -23.32 2.02
CA GLY A 95 35.67 -22.56 1.43
C GLY A 95 36.12 -21.15 1.07
N ASP A 96 36.91 -21.08 0.01
CA ASP A 96 37.23 -19.92 -0.84
C ASP A 96 36.85 -18.51 -0.38
N ARG A 97 37.89 -17.73 -0.09
CA ARG A 97 37.87 -16.27 -0.18
C ARG A 97 37.94 -15.86 -1.65
N ARG A 98 36.82 -15.46 -2.24
CA ARG A 98 36.80 -14.46 -3.32
C ARG A 98 36.10 -13.23 -2.73
N GLY A 99 36.78 -12.13 -2.50
CA GLY A 99 37.48 -11.39 -3.54
C GLY A 99 36.51 -10.35 -4.06
N TYR A 100 36.54 -9.18 -3.43
CA TYR A 100 35.76 -7.99 -3.77
C TYR A 100 36.08 -7.55 -5.21
N SER A 101 35.05 -7.37 -6.05
CA SER A 101 35.14 -6.51 -7.23
C SER A 101 33.77 -5.90 -7.51
N ALA A 102 33.62 -4.62 -7.17
CA ALA A 102 32.59 -3.77 -7.75
C ALA A 102 32.79 -3.69 -9.27
N PRO A 103 31.75 -3.74 -10.11
CA PRO A 103 31.86 -3.29 -11.48
C PRO A 103 31.53 -1.79 -11.54
N ALA A 104 32.59 -0.97 -11.64
CA ALA A 104 32.53 0.26 -12.42
C ALA A 104 32.69 -0.11 -13.90
N GLY A 105 31.85 0.46 -14.76
CA GLY A 105 31.82 0.20 -16.22
C GLY A 105 30.48 -0.45 -16.60
N GLY A 106 29.54 0.21 -17.27
CA GLY A 106 29.72 1.08 -18.42
C GLY A 106 29.47 0.29 -19.70
N SER A 107 28.20 -0.13 -19.94
CA SER A 107 27.70 -0.60 -21.25
C SER A 107 26.25 -1.10 -21.24
N GLY A 108 25.57 -1.22 -20.08
CA GLY A 108 24.18 -1.71 -20.01
C GLY A 108 23.07 -0.66 -20.10
N ARG A 109 23.39 0.64 -20.15
CA ARG A 109 22.38 1.73 -20.10
C ARG A 109 21.57 1.89 -21.38
N TRP A 110 22.10 1.51 -22.53
CA TRP A 110 21.41 1.63 -23.82
C TRP A 110 20.37 0.53 -24.03
N LEU A 111 20.60 -0.68 -23.49
CA LEU A 111 19.64 -1.78 -23.60
C LEU A 111 18.37 -1.50 -22.77
N GLY A 112 18.52 -0.91 -21.57
CA GLY A 112 17.38 -0.48 -20.74
C GLY A 112 16.57 0.68 -21.36
N LEU A 113 17.23 1.60 -22.07
CA LEU A 113 16.55 2.66 -22.80
C LEU A 113 15.79 2.10 -24.02
N LEU A 114 16.38 1.20 -24.81
CA LEU A 114 15.69 0.60 -25.95
C LEU A 114 14.47 -0.22 -25.53
N VAL A 115 14.57 -1.02 -24.46
CA VAL A 115 13.41 -1.73 -23.89
C VAL A 115 12.36 -0.73 -23.36
N GLY A 116 12.79 0.35 -22.71
CA GLY A 116 11.91 1.42 -22.27
C GLY A 116 11.14 2.08 -23.41
N TRP A 117 11.81 2.43 -24.51
CA TRP A 117 11.17 3.03 -25.70
C TRP A 117 10.21 2.07 -26.40
N VAL A 118 10.53 0.76 -26.46
CA VAL A 118 9.61 -0.25 -27.00
C VAL A 118 8.36 -0.37 -26.14
N VAL A 119 8.49 -0.39 -24.80
CA VAL A 119 7.34 -0.44 -23.89
C VAL A 119 6.50 0.82 -23.97
N VAL A 120 7.11 2.01 -24.04
CA VAL A 120 6.40 3.28 -24.22
C VAL A 120 5.68 3.33 -25.57
N GLY A 121 6.31 2.83 -26.65
CA GLY A 121 5.69 2.70 -27.96
C GLY A 121 4.49 1.75 -27.95
N LEU A 122 4.58 0.59 -27.28
CA LEU A 122 3.49 -0.36 -27.14
C LEU A 122 2.32 0.19 -26.31
N ILE A 123 2.60 0.91 -25.22
CA ILE A 123 1.57 1.57 -24.40
C ILE A 123 0.91 2.70 -25.19
N GLY A 124 1.68 3.52 -25.88
CA GLY A 124 1.16 4.58 -26.76
C GLY A 124 0.29 4.03 -27.89
N TRP A 125 0.68 2.91 -28.49
CA TRP A 125 -0.12 2.21 -29.51
C TRP A 125 -1.42 1.67 -28.92
N GLN A 126 -1.39 1.03 -27.75
CA GLN A 126 -2.60 0.56 -27.05
C GLN A 126 -3.56 1.73 -26.72
N ALA A 127 -3.02 2.85 -26.25
CA ALA A 127 -3.80 4.05 -25.96
C ALA A 127 -4.38 4.68 -27.24
N TYR A 128 -3.63 4.69 -28.35
CA TYR A 128 -4.10 5.18 -29.64
C TYR A 128 -5.27 4.34 -30.16
N GLN A 129 -5.22 3.02 -30.01
CA GLN A 129 -6.35 2.15 -30.37
C GLN A 129 -7.59 2.42 -29.52
N TRP A 130 -7.42 2.69 -28.22
CA TRP A 130 -8.52 3.05 -27.33
C TRP A 130 -9.14 4.42 -27.67
N TRP A 131 -8.30 5.39 -28.02
CA TRP A 131 -8.75 6.72 -28.44
C TRP A 131 -9.44 6.69 -29.81
N ALA A 132 -8.91 5.95 -30.78
CA ALA A 132 -9.53 5.76 -32.10
C ALA A 132 -10.92 5.09 -32.00
N ALA A 133 -11.14 4.23 -30.99
CA ALA A 133 -12.44 3.62 -30.72
C ALA A 133 -13.49 4.61 -30.15
N GLN A 134 -13.08 5.79 -29.62
CA GLN A 134 -14.00 6.80 -29.10
C GLN A 134 -14.55 7.76 -30.18
N GLY A 135 -13.93 7.83 -31.36
CA GLY A 135 -14.29 8.77 -32.43
C GLY A 135 -15.62 8.52 -33.15
N GLN A 136 -16.35 7.44 -32.84
CA GLN A 136 -17.59 7.07 -33.56
C GLN A 136 -18.90 7.39 -32.82
N ARG A 137 -18.88 8.10 -31.68
CA ARG A 137 -20.11 8.42 -30.92
C ARG A 137 -20.79 9.76 -31.26
N THR A 138 -20.61 10.28 -32.46
CA THR A 138 -21.43 11.40 -32.98
C THR A 138 -22.07 11.04 -34.33
N ALA A 139 -22.88 9.99 -34.34
CA ALA A 139 -23.96 9.87 -35.29
C ALA A 139 -25.27 9.69 -34.50
N LYS A 140 -26.02 10.78 -34.47
CA LYS A 140 -27.37 10.91 -33.91
C LYS A 140 -28.24 9.75 -34.43
N PRO A 141 -28.74 8.82 -33.59
CA PRO A 141 -29.70 7.85 -34.08
C PRO A 141 -31.02 8.56 -34.27
N MET A 142 -31.42 8.70 -35.53
CA MET A 142 -32.78 9.06 -35.90
C MET A 142 -33.68 7.89 -35.48
N VAL A 143 -34.68 8.21 -34.66
CA VAL A 143 -35.67 7.29 -34.11
C VAL A 143 -36.25 6.43 -35.23
N ALA A 144 -36.05 5.11 -35.13
CA ALA A 144 -36.83 4.11 -35.85
C ALA A 144 -37.56 3.25 -34.81
N ALA A 145 -38.84 3.02 -35.07
CA ALA A 145 -39.83 2.38 -34.21
C ALA A 145 -39.51 0.89 -33.89
N PRO A 146 -40.20 0.27 -32.90
CA PRO A 146 -39.73 -0.92 -32.23
C PRO A 146 -40.08 -2.19 -33.00
N SER A 147 -39.15 -3.14 -33.04
CA SER A 147 -39.44 -4.54 -33.37
C SER A 147 -38.33 -5.44 -32.85
N GLY A 148 -38.72 -6.53 -32.18
CA GLY A 148 -37.90 -7.74 -32.12
C GLY A 148 -37.10 -7.96 -30.85
N VAL A 149 -37.77 -8.59 -29.88
CA VAL A 149 -37.29 -9.70 -29.02
C VAL A 149 -35.82 -10.13 -29.25
N SER A 150 -34.99 -9.94 -28.22
CA SER A 150 -34.04 -10.93 -27.66
C SER A 150 -32.81 -10.23 -27.09
N GLY A 151 -32.59 -10.39 -25.79
CA GLY A 151 -31.38 -9.93 -25.12
C GLY A 151 -31.51 -10.14 -23.62
N GLY A 152 -31.12 -11.32 -23.15
CA GLY A 152 -31.11 -11.65 -21.73
C GLY A 152 -30.35 -10.62 -20.91
N SER A 153 -30.96 -10.21 -19.81
CA SER A 153 -30.25 -9.66 -18.66
C SER A 153 -30.94 -10.25 -17.44
N SER A 154 -30.22 -11.19 -16.84
CA SER A 154 -30.24 -11.60 -15.45
C SER A 154 -31.36 -10.95 -14.66
N SER A 155 -32.45 -11.69 -14.47
CA SER A 155 -33.34 -11.44 -13.34
C SER A 155 -32.46 -11.50 -12.09
N ALA A 156 -32.06 -10.33 -11.59
CA ALA A 156 -31.88 -10.15 -10.17
C ALA A 156 -33.17 -10.70 -9.56
N HIS A 157 -33.07 -11.87 -8.93
CA HIS A 157 -34.17 -12.37 -8.13
C HIS A 157 -34.49 -11.26 -7.15
N ALA A 158 -35.62 -10.58 -7.34
CA ALA A 158 -36.12 -9.61 -6.38
C ALA A 158 -36.61 -10.39 -5.16
N VAL A 159 -35.66 -10.87 -4.35
CA VAL A 159 -35.96 -11.59 -3.11
C VAL A 159 -36.49 -10.55 -2.13
N THR A 160 -37.78 -10.57 -1.87
CA THR A 160 -38.40 -9.69 -0.88
C THR A 160 -38.14 -10.27 0.51
N PHE A 161 -37.17 -9.70 1.22
CA PHE A 161 -36.89 -10.06 2.60
C PHE A 161 -37.95 -9.46 3.54
N ARG A 162 -38.32 -10.18 4.59
CA ARG A 162 -39.26 -9.74 5.63
C ARG A 162 -38.74 -10.15 7.00
N CYS A 163 -39.01 -9.33 8.00
CA CYS A 163 -38.64 -9.64 9.38
C CYS A 163 -39.48 -10.82 9.90
N ASP A 164 -38.89 -12.00 9.93
CA ASP A 164 -39.50 -13.28 10.34
C ASP A 164 -39.02 -13.73 11.74
N GLY A 165 -38.31 -12.86 12.46
CA GLY A 165 -37.83 -13.11 13.83
C GLY A 165 -36.42 -13.72 13.90
N ARG A 166 -35.75 -13.91 12.76
CA ARG A 166 -34.37 -14.37 12.72
C ARG A 166 -33.40 -13.31 13.24
N ARG A 167 -32.47 -13.72 14.11
CA ARG A 167 -31.58 -12.80 14.85
C ARG A 167 -30.09 -13.11 14.77
N TYR A 168 -29.71 -14.27 14.22
CA TYR A 168 -28.32 -14.75 14.20
C TYR A 168 -27.86 -15.15 12.80
N CYS A 169 -26.55 -15.14 12.57
CA CYS A 169 -25.93 -15.43 11.28
C CYS A 169 -26.21 -16.83 10.73
N SER A 170 -26.32 -17.85 11.58
CA SER A 170 -26.61 -19.23 11.15
C SER A 170 -27.98 -19.40 10.48
N GLN A 171 -28.86 -18.40 10.59
CA GLN A 171 -30.20 -18.42 10.03
C GLN A 171 -30.27 -17.71 8.67
N MET A 172 -29.23 -16.96 8.29
CA MET A 172 -29.12 -16.23 7.03
C MET A 172 -28.64 -17.15 5.91
N THR A 173 -28.91 -16.78 4.65
CA THR A 173 -28.44 -17.54 3.47
C THR A 173 -27.56 -16.71 2.53
N SER A 174 -27.46 -15.40 2.77
CA SER A 174 -26.64 -14.49 1.98
C SER A 174 -26.28 -13.22 2.74
N CYS A 175 -25.23 -12.52 2.27
CA CYS A 175 -24.80 -11.23 2.82
C CYS A 175 -25.85 -10.12 2.60
N GLU A 176 -26.51 -10.12 1.43
CA GLU A 176 -27.58 -9.16 1.10
C GLU A 176 -28.81 -9.33 2.01
N GLU A 177 -29.20 -10.57 2.29
CA GLU A 177 -30.25 -10.86 3.26
C GLU A 177 -29.84 -10.42 4.68
N ALA A 178 -28.62 -10.73 5.11
CA ALA A 178 -28.12 -10.35 6.44
C ALA A 178 -28.08 -8.83 6.64
N THR A 179 -27.63 -8.09 5.63
CA THR A 179 -27.61 -6.61 5.62
C THR A 179 -29.02 -6.01 5.60
N TYR A 180 -29.96 -6.61 4.88
CA TYR A 180 -31.36 -6.19 4.94
C TYR A 180 -31.92 -6.32 6.36
N PHE A 181 -31.70 -7.45 7.03
CA PHE A 181 -32.19 -7.68 8.38
C PHE A 181 -31.54 -6.75 9.41
N LEU A 182 -30.24 -6.45 9.26
CA LEU A 182 -29.54 -5.47 10.10
C LEU A 182 -30.17 -4.08 10.03
N ARG A 183 -30.65 -3.66 8.85
CA ARG A 183 -31.20 -2.32 8.60
C ARG A 183 -32.70 -2.21 8.84
N ASN A 184 -33.46 -3.28 8.65
CA ASN A 184 -34.93 -3.23 8.59
C ASN A 184 -35.63 -3.96 9.75
N CYS A 185 -34.93 -4.80 10.54
CA CYS A 185 -35.55 -5.65 11.55
C CYS A 185 -35.06 -5.36 12.98
N PRO A 186 -35.97 -5.25 13.98
CA PRO A 186 -35.59 -4.99 15.36
C PRO A 186 -35.00 -6.24 16.05
N GLY A 187 -33.99 -6.04 16.91
CA GLY A 187 -33.45 -7.09 17.81
C GLY A 187 -32.45 -8.06 17.19
N VAL A 188 -31.92 -7.75 16.01
CA VAL A 188 -30.87 -8.51 15.31
C VAL A 188 -29.51 -8.38 16.02
N GLN A 189 -28.80 -9.49 16.19
CA GLN A 189 -27.50 -9.60 16.86
C GLN A 189 -26.50 -10.31 15.94
N MET A 190 -26.16 -9.65 14.82
CA MET A 190 -25.37 -10.22 13.71
C MET A 190 -24.12 -9.41 13.38
N ASP A 191 -24.09 -8.16 13.84
CA ASP A 191 -22.98 -7.22 13.72
C ASP A 191 -22.37 -7.08 15.12
N GLY A 192 -21.36 -7.91 15.40
CA GLY A 192 -20.77 -8.03 16.73
C GLY A 192 -19.78 -6.91 17.07
N ASN A 193 -19.16 -6.31 16.05
CA ASN A 193 -18.16 -5.24 16.17
C ASN A 193 -18.75 -3.85 15.83
N GLY A 194 -19.97 -3.77 15.31
CA GLY A 194 -20.71 -2.53 15.06
C GLY A 194 -20.23 -1.78 13.81
N ASP A 195 -19.63 -2.47 12.86
CA ASP A 195 -19.05 -1.86 11.65
C ASP A 195 -20.04 -1.79 10.47
N GLY A 196 -21.27 -2.29 10.65
CA GLY A 196 -22.31 -2.33 9.64
C GLY A 196 -22.23 -3.54 8.70
N VAL A 197 -21.31 -4.48 8.93
CA VAL A 197 -21.13 -5.71 8.14
C VAL A 197 -21.59 -6.92 8.96
N PRO A 198 -22.82 -7.41 8.77
CA PRO A 198 -23.30 -8.57 9.51
C PRO A 198 -22.64 -9.86 9.00
N CYS A 199 -22.36 -10.81 9.89
CA CYS A 199 -21.95 -12.16 9.50
C CYS A 199 -20.67 -12.25 8.65
N GLU A 200 -19.67 -11.43 8.98
CA GLU A 200 -18.33 -11.35 8.36
C GLU A 200 -17.64 -12.71 8.17
N GLN A 201 -17.94 -13.70 9.02
CA GLN A 201 -17.28 -15.02 9.03
C GLN A 201 -18.01 -16.07 8.17
N GLN A 202 -19.28 -15.85 7.79
CA GLN A 202 -20.10 -16.85 7.09
C GLN A 202 -20.58 -16.36 5.73
N TRP A 203 -21.19 -15.17 5.68
CA TRP A 203 -21.89 -14.68 4.49
C TRP A 203 -21.18 -13.48 3.86
N CYS A 204 -20.61 -12.58 4.66
CA CYS A 204 -19.96 -11.35 4.20
C CYS A 204 -18.42 -11.43 4.24
N THR A 205 -17.83 -12.49 3.68
CA THR A 205 -16.38 -12.80 3.77
C THR A 205 -15.48 -12.13 2.72
N ARG A 206 -15.97 -11.17 1.91
CA ARG A 206 -15.18 -10.53 0.82
C ARG A 206 -15.38 -9.00 0.73
N PRO A 207 -14.36 -8.22 0.31
CA PRO A 207 -14.35 -6.75 0.33
C PRO A 207 -15.14 -6.08 -0.81
N LEU A 208 -16.02 -6.83 -1.48
CA LEU A 208 -16.89 -6.35 -2.56
C LEU A 208 -18.29 -6.91 -2.28
N ALA A 209 -18.99 -6.29 -1.35
CA ALA A 209 -20.45 -6.32 -1.36
C ALA A 209 -20.90 -5.11 -2.20
N PRO A 210 -21.71 -5.29 -3.26
CA PRO A 210 -22.39 -4.20 -3.94
C PRO A 210 -23.37 -3.45 -3.02
#